data_AF-A0A9J6D6R4-F1
#
_entry.id   AF-A0A9J6D6R4-F1
#
_cell.length_a   1.000
_cell.length_b   1.000
_cell.length_c   1.000
_cell.angle_alpha   90.00
_cell.angle_beta   90.00
_cell.angle_gamma   90.00
#
_symmetry.space_group_name_H-M   'P 1'
#
loop_
_entity.id
_entity.type
_entity.pdbx_description
1 polymer ?
#
loop_
_entity_poly.entity_id
_entity_poly.type
_entity_poly.pdbx_seq_one_letter_code
_entity_poly.pdbx_strand_id
1 'polypeptide(L)'
;MDQDELTHECPNVTPQDEVSASNVRPQRKTTLSTRAKEMYQTSREEHCRKLDSVWKNVKSALQALSRAKGEQFTGAKTHLRASYERYERATARYSAFLVKAKTFEARHELRLRQVIDEDREAIVSEKLREATPQERDKAHETASQFFLSVHSRTSRDHDDRAPPRLAWLLCRPARKQRPSKQELSLDVKRPQCA
;
A
#
# COMPACT_ATOMS: atom_id res chain seq x y z
N MET A 1 55.86 38.91 -56.05
CA MET A 1 54.79 39.91 -56.15
C MET A 1 53.48 39.14 -56.08
N ASP A 2 52.69 39.09 -55.02
CA ASP A 2 52.68 39.64 -53.65
C ASP A 2 51.70 38.74 -52.86
N GLN A 3 52.07 38.35 -51.64
CA GLN A 3 51.35 38.63 -50.38
C GLN A 3 49.82 38.40 -50.42
N ASP A 4 49.29 37.44 -49.67
CA ASP A 4 48.97 37.70 -48.25
C ASP A 4 48.55 36.45 -47.48
N GLU A 5 49.16 36.36 -46.32
CA GLU A 5 49.07 35.38 -45.25
C GLU A 5 48.14 35.99 -44.20
N LEU A 6 47.02 35.33 -43.87
CA LEU A 6 46.16 35.76 -42.77
C LEU A 6 46.25 34.77 -41.62
N THR A 7 47.29 35.00 -40.82
CA THR A 7 47.39 34.59 -39.42
C THR A 7 46.26 35.23 -38.61
N HIS A 8 45.48 34.41 -37.91
CA HIS A 8 44.77 34.86 -36.71
C HIS A 8 45.13 33.90 -35.57
N GLU A 9 46.16 34.27 -34.82
CA GLU A 9 46.29 33.89 -33.41
C GLU A 9 45.20 34.59 -32.60
N CYS A 10 44.58 33.88 -31.68
CA CYS A 10 44.02 34.40 -30.43
C CYS A 10 43.81 33.23 -29.43
N PRO A 11 43.80 33.50 -28.12
CA PRO A 11 44.80 32.95 -27.20
C PRO A 11 44.36 31.72 -26.40
N ASN A 12 45.38 30.97 -25.99
CA ASN A 12 45.35 30.07 -24.85
C ASN A 12 45.14 30.89 -23.55
N VAL A 13 43.92 30.90 -23.02
CA VAL A 13 43.66 31.25 -21.61
C VAL A 13 42.72 30.23 -21.03
N THR A 14 43.29 29.33 -20.25
CA THR A 14 42.67 28.34 -19.38
C THR A 14 41.64 28.99 -18.45
N PRO A 15 40.42 28.45 -18.33
CA PRO A 15 39.68 28.51 -17.09
C PRO A 15 40.08 27.27 -16.28
N GLN A 16 41.10 27.43 -15.43
CA GLN A 16 41.15 26.67 -14.18
C GLN A 16 40.07 27.27 -13.29
N ASP A 17 38.92 26.59 -13.18
CA ASP A 17 38.10 26.69 -11.98
C ASP A 17 37.32 25.38 -11.82
N GLU A 18 37.85 24.58 -10.90
CA GLU A 18 37.21 23.57 -10.05
C GLU A 18 35.79 23.14 -10.41
N VAL A 19 35.65 22.31 -11.44
CA VAL A 19 34.61 21.27 -11.38
C VAL A 19 35.16 20.21 -10.45
N SER A 20 34.75 20.28 -9.18
CA SER A 20 34.78 19.14 -8.27
C SER A 20 34.04 17.99 -8.94
N ALA A 21 34.75 17.25 -9.79
CA ALA A 21 34.31 16.03 -10.41
C ALA A 21 34.11 15.06 -9.25
N SER A 22 32.86 15.00 -8.79
CA SER A 22 32.37 14.00 -7.87
C SER A 22 32.92 12.65 -8.33
N ASN A 23 33.87 12.12 -7.56
CA ASN A 23 34.58 10.87 -7.80
C ASN A 23 33.63 9.68 -7.52
N VAL A 24 32.45 9.71 -8.15
CA VAL A 24 31.43 8.68 -8.08
C VAL A 24 31.87 7.61 -9.06
N ARG A 25 32.58 6.62 -8.54
CA ARG A 25 32.82 5.35 -9.24
C ARG A 25 31.54 4.96 -9.98
N PRO A 26 31.59 4.68 -11.30
CA PRO A 26 30.43 4.17 -12.03
C PRO A 26 29.87 2.97 -11.27
N GLN A 27 28.66 3.12 -10.70
CA GLN A 27 27.96 1.99 -10.11
C GLN A 27 27.78 0.97 -11.23
N ARG A 28 28.49 -0.16 -11.13
CA ARG A 28 28.29 -1.28 -12.04
C ARG A 28 26.81 -1.63 -12.01
N LYS A 29 26.11 -1.41 -13.13
CA LYS A 29 24.76 -1.94 -13.33
C LYS A 29 24.90 -3.45 -13.27
N THR A 30 24.59 -4.05 -12.11
CA THR A 30 24.52 -5.50 -11.96
C THR A 30 23.27 -5.96 -12.69
N THR A 31 23.39 -6.09 -14.01
CA THR A 31 22.38 -6.75 -14.82
C THR A 31 22.37 -8.22 -14.41
N LEU A 32 21.19 -8.72 -14.00
CA LEU A 32 21.02 -10.14 -13.70
C LEU A 32 21.45 -10.99 -14.89
N SER A 33 22.06 -12.14 -14.61
CA SER A 33 22.30 -13.15 -15.64
C SER A 33 20.98 -13.64 -16.23
N THR A 34 20.99 -14.13 -17.47
CA THR A 34 19.79 -14.66 -18.15
C THR A 34 19.06 -15.70 -17.29
N ARG A 35 19.81 -16.65 -16.73
CA ARG A 35 19.28 -17.67 -15.81
C ARG A 35 18.62 -17.06 -14.56
N ALA A 36 19.21 -16.02 -13.97
CA ALA A 36 18.64 -15.35 -12.80
C ALA A 36 17.34 -14.60 -13.14
N LYS A 37 17.23 -14.03 -14.35
CA LYS A 37 16.00 -13.40 -14.84
C LYS A 37 14.89 -14.43 -15.07
N GLU A 38 15.22 -15.56 -15.71
CA GLU A 38 14.26 -16.65 -15.95
C GLU A 38 13.73 -17.24 -14.64
N MET A 39 14.61 -17.47 -13.66
CA MET A 39 14.21 -17.93 -12.33
C MET A 39 13.31 -16.92 -11.63
N TYR A 40 13.68 -15.62 -11.66
CA TYR A 40 12.85 -14.55 -11.10
C TYR A 40 11.45 -14.57 -11.72
N GLN A 41 11.35 -14.63 -13.04
CA GLN A 41 10.08 -14.63 -13.76
C GLN A 41 9.24 -15.87 -13.41
N THR A 42 9.85 -17.05 -13.36
CA THR A 42 9.16 -18.29 -12.99
C THR A 42 8.59 -18.20 -11.58
N SER A 43 9.40 -17.80 -10.59
CA SER A 43 8.93 -17.64 -9.20
C SER A 43 7.86 -16.55 -9.07
N ARG A 44 8.03 -15.44 -9.79
CA ARG A 44 7.05 -14.35 -9.86
C ARG A 44 5.70 -14.85 -10.35
N GLU A 45 5.67 -15.60 -11.45
CA GLU A 45 4.44 -16.16 -12.00
C GLU A 45 3.77 -17.16 -11.05
N GLU A 46 4.55 -18.01 -10.39
CA GLU A 46 4.04 -18.94 -9.39
C GLU A 46 3.33 -18.21 -8.24
N HIS A 47 3.97 -17.15 -7.72
CA HIS A 47 3.37 -16.30 -6.69
C HIS A 47 2.09 -15.63 -7.18
N CYS A 48 2.06 -15.09 -8.40
CA CYS A 48 0.87 -14.48 -9.00
C CYS A 48 -0.28 -15.48 -9.12
N ARG A 49 -0.03 -16.67 -9.68
CA ARG A 49 -1.05 -17.74 -9.81
C ARG A 49 -1.61 -18.14 -8.45
N LYS A 50 -0.75 -18.26 -7.44
CA LYS A 50 -1.17 -18.58 -6.07
C LYS A 50 -2.04 -17.48 -5.48
N LEU A 51 -1.65 -16.22 -5.64
CA LEU A 51 -2.42 -15.07 -5.14
C LEU A 51 -3.79 -14.97 -5.81
N ASP A 52 -3.87 -15.22 -7.12
CA ASP A 52 -5.13 -15.20 -7.84
C ASP A 52 -6.04 -16.35 -7.40
N SER A 53 -5.48 -17.55 -7.19
CA SER A 53 -6.23 -18.69 -6.65
C SER A 53 -6.80 -18.38 -5.26
N VAL A 54 -6.00 -17.82 -4.35
CA VAL A 54 -6.48 -17.50 -3.00
C VAL A 54 -7.48 -16.36 -3.03
N TRP A 55 -7.27 -15.35 -3.86
CA TRP A 55 -8.21 -14.24 -4.01
C TRP A 55 -9.56 -14.68 -4.60
N LYS A 56 -9.58 -15.64 -5.53
CA LYS A 56 -10.84 -16.26 -6.00
C LYS A 56 -11.63 -16.87 -4.84
N ASN A 57 -10.97 -17.55 -3.91
CA ASN A 57 -11.63 -18.09 -2.72
C ASN A 57 -12.19 -16.98 -1.82
N VAL A 58 -11.47 -15.86 -1.66
CA VAL A 58 -11.98 -14.69 -0.94
C VAL A 58 -13.23 -14.12 -1.63
N LYS A 59 -13.21 -13.98 -2.96
CA LYS A 59 -14.40 -13.53 -3.72
C LYS A 59 -15.59 -14.46 -3.54
N SER A 60 -15.37 -15.77 -3.59
CA SER A 60 -16.42 -16.76 -3.31
C SER A 60 -16.97 -16.63 -1.88
N ALA A 61 -16.09 -16.42 -0.89
CA ALA A 61 -16.51 -16.20 0.49
C ALA A 61 -17.29 -14.88 0.67
N LEU A 62 -16.91 -13.80 -0.05
CA LEU A 62 -17.66 -12.54 -0.08
C LEU A 62 -19.06 -12.74 -0.66
N GLN A 63 -19.19 -13.50 -1.75
CA GLN A 63 -20.48 -13.84 -2.36
C GLN A 63 -21.33 -14.75 -1.46
N ALA A 64 -20.71 -15.70 -0.75
CA ALA A 64 -21.41 -16.55 0.20
C ALA A 64 -21.96 -15.70 1.36
N LEU A 65 -21.15 -14.78 1.89
CA LEU A 65 -21.56 -13.87 2.96
C LEU A 65 -22.73 -12.97 2.55
N SER A 66 -22.75 -12.45 1.31
CA SER A 66 -23.85 -11.60 0.84
C SER A 66 -25.17 -12.35 0.64
N ARG A 67 -25.12 -13.67 0.48
CA ARG A 67 -26.30 -14.54 0.32
C ARG A 67 -26.75 -15.21 1.62
N ALA A 68 -25.84 -15.35 2.58
CA ALA A 68 -26.09 -16.04 3.83
C ALA A 68 -27.12 -15.30 4.71
N LYS A 69 -27.99 -16.06 5.39
CA LYS A 69 -28.99 -15.55 6.33
C LYS A 69 -29.01 -16.41 7.60
N GLY A 70 -29.45 -15.82 8.71
CA GLY A 70 -29.57 -16.54 10.00
C GLY A 70 -28.23 -17.15 10.45
N GLU A 71 -28.25 -18.41 10.88
CA GLU A 71 -27.08 -19.14 11.37
C GLU A 71 -25.98 -19.34 10.31
N GLN A 72 -26.35 -19.38 9.02
CA GLN A 72 -25.36 -19.50 7.94
C GLN A 72 -24.49 -18.25 7.80
N PHE A 73 -24.96 -17.11 8.33
CA PHE A 73 -24.25 -15.84 8.24
C PHE A 73 -22.97 -15.82 9.08
N THR A 74 -23.02 -16.35 10.30
CA THR A 74 -21.83 -16.44 11.18
C THR A 74 -20.79 -17.36 10.57
N GLY A 75 -21.21 -18.51 10.02
CA GLY A 75 -20.33 -19.42 9.28
C GLY A 75 -19.71 -18.80 8.02
N ALA A 76 -20.49 -18.07 7.23
CA ALA A 76 -19.97 -17.38 6.04
C ALA A 76 -18.96 -16.28 6.41
N LYS A 77 -19.20 -15.57 7.52
CA LYS A 77 -18.32 -14.51 8.03
C LYS A 77 -16.99 -15.08 8.54
N THR A 78 -17.01 -16.17 9.31
CA THR A 78 -15.77 -16.85 9.75
C THR A 78 -15.00 -17.42 8.57
N HIS A 79 -15.70 -17.99 7.58
CA HIS A 79 -15.09 -18.47 6.35
C HIS A 79 -14.42 -17.35 5.53
N LEU A 80 -15.04 -16.17 5.45
CA LEU A 80 -14.44 -14.99 4.81
C LEU A 80 -13.15 -14.57 5.53
N ARG A 81 -13.18 -14.45 6.86
CA ARG A 81 -11.98 -14.11 7.66
C ARG A 81 -10.84 -15.10 7.41
N ALA A 82 -11.11 -16.39 7.52
CA ALA A 82 -10.10 -17.43 7.30
C ALA A 82 -9.55 -17.43 5.86
N SER A 83 -10.40 -17.16 4.87
CA SER A 83 -9.96 -17.05 3.47
C SER A 83 -9.11 -15.81 3.23
N TYR A 84 -9.45 -14.68 3.86
CA TYR A 84 -8.66 -13.46 3.76
C TYR A 84 -7.32 -13.56 4.49
N GLU A 85 -7.25 -14.20 5.66
CA GLU A 85 -5.96 -14.46 6.33
C GLU A 85 -5.01 -15.29 5.45
N ARG A 86 -5.55 -16.26 4.71
CA ARG A 86 -4.74 -17.04 3.74
C ARG A 86 -4.22 -16.15 2.61
N TYR A 87 -5.03 -15.19 2.17
CA TYR A 87 -4.61 -14.18 1.20
C TYR A 87 -3.47 -13.33 1.74
N GLU A 88 -3.60 -12.78 2.96
CA GLU A 88 -2.58 -11.97 3.61
C GLU A 88 -1.25 -12.72 3.76
N ARG A 89 -1.29 -14.00 4.16
CA ARG A 89 -0.09 -14.85 4.26
C ARG A 89 0.57 -15.06 2.89
N ALA A 90 -0.22 -15.24 1.82
CA ALA A 90 0.32 -15.39 0.47
C ALA A 90 0.95 -14.08 -0.03
N THR A 91 0.30 -12.94 0.23
CA THR A 91 0.81 -11.60 -0.08
C THR A 91 2.11 -11.33 0.65
N ALA A 92 2.19 -11.61 1.96
CA ALA A 92 3.40 -11.41 2.75
C ALA A 92 4.60 -12.19 2.18
N ARG A 93 4.39 -13.45 1.77
CA ARG A 93 5.43 -14.26 1.13
C ARG A 93 5.90 -13.65 -0.20
N TYR A 94 4.96 -13.17 -1.01
CA TYR A 94 5.31 -12.57 -2.30
C TYR A 94 6.03 -11.23 -2.14
N SER A 95 5.56 -10.36 -1.25
CA SER A 95 6.24 -9.11 -0.92
C SER A 95 7.66 -9.35 -0.40
N ALA A 96 7.87 -10.38 0.44
CA ALA A 96 9.20 -10.77 0.89
C ALA A 96 10.11 -11.24 -0.27
N PHE A 97 9.57 -11.98 -1.24
CA PHE A 97 10.27 -12.34 -2.47
C PHE A 97 10.68 -11.11 -3.27
N LEU A 98 9.76 -10.16 -3.50
CA LEU A 98 10.04 -8.93 -4.25
C LEU A 98 11.11 -8.05 -3.58
N VAL A 99 11.07 -7.92 -2.25
CA VAL A 99 12.10 -7.21 -1.48
C VAL A 99 13.47 -7.88 -1.64
N LYS A 100 13.53 -9.22 -1.61
CA LYS A 100 14.78 -9.98 -1.78
C LYS A 100 15.36 -9.90 -3.18
N ALA A 101 14.52 -9.82 -4.21
CA ALA A 101 14.96 -9.77 -5.61
C ALA A 101 15.81 -8.52 -5.92
N LYS A 102 15.58 -7.40 -5.22
CA LYS A 102 16.34 -6.13 -5.35
C LYS A 102 16.43 -5.57 -6.78
N THR A 103 15.60 -6.03 -7.71
CA THR A 103 15.52 -5.50 -9.09
C THR A 103 14.60 -4.29 -9.17
N PHE A 104 14.77 -3.48 -10.22
CA PHE A 104 13.85 -2.38 -10.52
C PHE A 104 12.42 -2.88 -10.70
N GLU A 105 12.25 -3.96 -11.48
CA GLU A 105 10.96 -4.62 -11.73
C GLU A 105 10.27 -5.04 -10.42
N ALA A 106 11.01 -5.68 -9.51
CA ALA A 106 10.45 -6.12 -8.23
C ALA A 106 10.01 -4.95 -7.33
N ARG A 107 10.76 -3.83 -7.33
CA ARG A 107 10.38 -2.61 -6.59
C ARG A 107 9.14 -1.95 -7.17
N HIS A 108 9.01 -1.95 -8.49
CA HIS A 108 7.83 -1.43 -9.16
C HIS A 108 6.60 -2.30 -8.86
N GLU A 109 6.75 -3.62 -8.98
CA GLU A 109 5.70 -4.59 -8.69
C GLU A 109 5.26 -4.56 -7.22
N LEU A 110 6.19 -4.39 -6.28
CA LEU A 110 5.86 -4.26 -4.86
C LEU A 110 4.93 -3.08 -4.60
N ARG A 111 5.18 -1.92 -5.23
CA ARG A 111 4.33 -0.72 -5.09
C ARG A 111 2.93 -0.94 -5.68
N LEU A 112 2.86 -1.51 -6.88
CA LEU A 112 1.57 -1.88 -7.47
C LEU A 112 0.79 -2.83 -6.57
N ARG A 113 1.48 -3.80 -5.96
CA ARG A 113 0.85 -4.79 -5.10
C ARG A 113 0.31 -4.18 -3.82
N GLN A 114 1.03 -3.24 -3.21
CA GLN A 114 0.55 -2.51 -2.03
C GLN A 114 -0.78 -1.82 -2.29
N VAL A 115 -0.92 -1.11 -3.42
CA VAL A 115 -2.19 -0.47 -3.79
C VAL A 115 -3.31 -1.50 -3.96
N ILE A 116 -3.05 -2.58 -4.70
CA ILE A 116 -4.02 -3.66 -4.90
C ILE A 116 -4.44 -4.30 -3.58
N ASP A 117 -3.50 -4.51 -2.66
CA ASP A 117 -3.77 -5.12 -1.37
C ASP A 117 -4.58 -4.19 -0.46
N GLU A 118 -4.31 -2.88 -0.49
CA GLU A 118 -5.10 -1.86 0.21
C GLU A 118 -6.55 -1.84 -0.27
N ASP A 119 -6.77 -1.85 -1.58
CA ASP A 119 -8.13 -1.91 -2.16
C ASP A 119 -8.88 -3.18 -1.73
N ARG A 120 -8.18 -4.32 -1.75
CA ARG A 120 -8.75 -5.62 -1.33
C ARG A 120 -9.05 -5.65 0.15
N GLU A 121 -8.19 -5.07 0.98
CA GLU A 121 -8.40 -4.92 2.43
C GLU A 121 -9.63 -4.06 2.72
N ALA A 122 -9.80 -2.95 2.01
CA ALA A 122 -10.95 -2.08 2.16
C ALA A 122 -12.26 -2.82 1.86
N ILE A 123 -12.32 -3.57 0.75
CA ILE A 123 -13.50 -4.37 0.36
C ILE A 123 -13.87 -5.39 1.44
N VAL A 124 -12.88 -6.15 1.93
CA VAL A 124 -13.14 -7.20 2.94
C VAL A 124 -13.52 -6.59 4.29
N SER A 125 -12.84 -5.52 4.69
CA SER A 125 -13.11 -4.83 5.96
C SER A 125 -14.50 -4.21 5.98
N GLU A 126 -14.93 -3.58 4.88
CA GLU A 126 -16.28 -3.04 4.74
C GLU A 126 -17.33 -4.14 4.87
N LYS A 127 -17.15 -5.26 4.17
CA LYS A 127 -18.10 -6.38 4.22
C LYS A 127 -18.17 -7.05 5.58
N LEU A 128 -17.04 -7.18 6.28
CA LEU A 128 -17.01 -7.70 7.64
C LEU A 128 -17.67 -6.75 8.65
N ARG A 129 -17.56 -5.43 8.43
CA ARG A 129 -18.19 -4.39 9.26
C ARG A 129 -19.70 -4.29 9.03
N GLU A 130 -20.16 -4.37 7.78
CA GLU A 130 -21.59 -4.49 7.44
C GLU A 130 -22.19 -5.74 8.09
N ALA A 131 -21.39 -6.80 8.19
CA ALA A 131 -21.75 -8.05 8.86
C ALA A 131 -21.69 -8.03 10.40
N THR A 132 -21.56 -6.85 11.00
CA THR A 132 -21.64 -6.63 12.45
C THR A 132 -22.66 -5.53 12.81
N PRO A 133 -23.97 -5.65 12.49
CA PRO A 133 -24.93 -4.64 12.93
C PRO A 133 -25.03 -4.58 14.47
N GLN A 134 -24.91 -5.72 15.14
CA GLN A 134 -25.14 -5.88 16.59
C GLN A 134 -23.99 -5.41 17.51
N GLU A 135 -22.82 -5.05 16.98
CA GLU A 135 -21.71 -4.52 17.78
C GLU A 135 -21.73 -2.99 17.91
N ARG A 136 -22.53 -2.29 17.08
CA ARG A 136 -22.68 -0.84 17.19
C ARG A 136 -23.40 -0.41 18.47
N ASP A 137 -24.44 -1.15 18.86
CA ASP A 137 -25.23 -0.81 20.06
C ASP A 137 -24.49 -1.24 21.35
N LYS A 138 -23.82 -2.40 21.34
CA LYS A 138 -23.06 -2.90 22.50
C LYS A 138 -21.77 -2.13 22.78
N ALA A 139 -21.10 -1.58 21.77
CA ALA A 139 -19.91 -0.75 21.96
C ALA A 139 -20.24 0.60 22.60
N HIS A 140 -21.42 1.16 22.35
CA HIS A 140 -21.88 2.39 23.01
C HIS A 140 -22.24 2.15 24.49
N GLU A 141 -22.81 0.99 24.84
CA GLU A 141 -23.05 0.61 26.24
C GLU A 141 -21.75 0.31 27.01
N THR A 142 -20.82 -0.44 26.40
CA THR A 142 -19.54 -0.78 27.06
C THR A 142 -18.57 0.39 27.15
N ALA A 143 -18.51 1.29 26.16
CA ALA A 143 -17.72 2.53 26.28
C ALA A 143 -18.19 3.41 27.44
N SER A 144 -19.47 3.35 27.79
CA SER A 144 -20.04 4.02 28.96
C SER A 144 -19.69 3.33 30.30
N GLN A 145 -19.37 2.03 30.29
CA GLN A 145 -18.91 1.29 31.47
C GLN A 145 -17.38 1.31 31.66
N PHE A 146 -16.60 1.40 30.58
CA PHE A 146 -15.13 1.43 30.67
C PHE A 146 -14.57 2.76 31.19
N PHE A 147 -15.27 3.89 31.03
CA PHE A 147 -14.78 5.19 31.52
C PHE A 147 -14.73 5.29 33.06
N LEU A 148 -15.36 4.36 33.79
CA LEU A 148 -15.35 4.31 35.25
C LEU A 148 -14.37 3.28 35.84
N SER A 149 -13.68 2.47 35.03
CA SER A 149 -12.86 1.34 35.51
C SER A 149 -11.35 1.43 35.18
N VAL A 150 -10.88 2.44 34.46
CA VAL A 150 -9.44 2.61 34.16
C VAL A 150 -8.73 3.44 35.25
N HIS A 151 -8.73 2.93 36.48
CA HIS A 151 -7.83 3.38 37.56
C HIS A 151 -7.16 2.21 38.27
N SER A 152 -7.01 1.05 37.63
CA SER A 152 -6.27 -0.05 38.25
C SER A 152 -5.68 -1.03 37.25
N ARG A 153 -4.36 -1.19 37.43
CA ARG A 153 -3.50 -2.32 37.04
C ARG A 153 -2.77 -2.22 35.69
N THR A 154 -1.57 -1.69 35.83
CA THR A 154 -0.34 -2.13 35.18
C THR A 154 -0.18 -3.66 35.21
N SER A 155 0.22 -4.26 34.09
CA SER A 155 1.25 -5.32 34.06
C SER A 155 1.60 -5.70 32.61
N ARG A 156 2.90 -5.94 32.42
CA ARG A 156 3.60 -6.50 31.25
C ARG A 156 2.95 -7.78 30.74
N ASP A 157 2.99 -7.99 29.43
CA ASP A 157 3.68 -9.15 28.85
C ASP A 157 4.06 -8.93 27.38
N HIS A 158 5.23 -9.45 27.02
CA HIS A 158 5.90 -9.41 25.72
C HIS A 158 5.27 -10.45 24.78
N ASP A 159 4.91 -10.07 23.56
CA ASP A 159 4.70 -11.05 22.49
C ASP A 159 5.14 -10.48 21.13
N ASP A 160 6.23 -11.05 20.60
CA ASP A 160 6.90 -10.67 19.35
C ASP A 160 6.22 -11.34 18.14
N ARG A 161 4.96 -10.97 17.91
CA ARG A 161 4.20 -11.32 16.72
C ARG A 161 3.74 -10.04 16.05
N ALA A 162 4.19 -9.79 14.82
CA ALA A 162 3.62 -8.72 14.00
C ALA A 162 2.09 -8.89 14.03
N PRO A 163 1.33 -7.93 14.58
CA PRO A 163 -0.10 -8.14 14.78
C PRO A 163 -0.77 -8.31 13.42
N PRO A 164 -1.83 -9.13 13.30
CA PRO A 164 -2.65 -9.09 12.10
C PRO A 164 -3.08 -7.64 11.88
N ARG A 165 -2.94 -7.11 10.65
CA ARG A 165 -3.26 -5.70 10.35
C ARG A 165 -4.68 -5.32 10.79
N LEU A 166 -5.59 -6.29 10.81
CA LEU A 166 -6.95 -6.19 11.31
C LEU A 166 -7.08 -5.98 12.82
N ALA A 167 -6.09 -6.33 13.66
CA ALA A 167 -6.14 -6.07 15.10
C ALA A 167 -6.00 -4.58 15.45
N TRP A 168 -5.35 -3.78 14.60
CA TRP A 168 -5.15 -2.35 14.84
C TRP A 168 -6.39 -1.49 14.54
N LEU A 169 -7.37 -2.03 13.79
CA LEU A 169 -8.55 -1.27 13.38
C LEU A 169 -9.64 -1.20 14.45
N LEU A 170 -9.57 -2.02 15.51
CA LEU A 170 -10.50 -1.95 16.64
C LEU A 170 -10.14 -0.86 17.69
N CYS A 171 -8.97 -0.22 17.56
CA CYS A 171 -8.50 0.81 18.51
C CYS A 171 -8.05 2.13 17.84
N ARG A 172 -8.52 2.45 16.63
CA ARG A 172 -8.25 3.76 16.02
C ARG A 172 -9.31 4.78 16.46
N PRO A 173 -8.96 5.81 17.26
CA PRO A 173 -9.88 6.92 17.48
C PRO A 173 -10.20 7.58 16.14
N ALA A 174 -11.49 7.86 15.92
CA ALA A 174 -11.98 8.52 14.73
C ALA A 174 -11.15 9.78 14.44
N ARG A 175 -10.42 9.78 13.32
CA ARG A 175 -9.67 10.94 12.87
C ARG A 175 -10.70 12.01 12.51
N LYS A 176 -10.88 13.00 13.40
CA LYS A 176 -11.72 14.17 13.14
C LYS A 176 -11.30 14.76 11.79
N GLN A 177 -12.19 14.69 10.81
CA GLN A 177 -12.01 15.41 9.56
C GLN A 177 -11.91 16.90 9.91
N ARG A 178 -10.82 17.54 9.48
CA ARG A 178 -10.74 19.01 9.51
C ARG A 178 -11.78 19.53 8.52
N PRO A 179 -12.63 20.50 8.89
CA PRO A 179 -13.50 21.15 7.94
C PRO A 179 -12.64 21.91 6.92
N SER A 180 -12.92 21.66 5.63
CA SER A 180 -12.38 22.43 4.52
C SER A 180 -12.86 23.87 4.65
N LYS A 181 -11.94 24.80 4.91
CA LYS A 181 -12.18 26.25 4.76
C LYS A 181 -11.84 26.67 3.32
N GLN A 182 -12.56 27.69 2.89
CA GLN A 182 -12.60 28.34 1.56
C GLN A 182 -13.60 27.64 0.63
N GLU A 183 -14.87 28.07 0.51
CA GLU A 183 -15.42 29.43 0.47
C GLU A 183 -14.57 30.38 -0.38
N LEU A 184 -14.78 30.30 -1.69
CA LEU A 184 -14.62 31.43 -2.60
C LEU A 184 -15.91 31.58 -3.39
N SER A 185 -16.78 32.43 -2.85
CA SER A 185 -17.90 33.05 -3.53
C SER A 185 -17.37 33.80 -4.76
N LEU A 186 -17.86 33.43 -5.94
CA LEU A 186 -17.90 34.35 -7.08
C LEU A 186 -19.32 34.34 -7.64
N ASP A 187 -20.07 35.29 -7.11
CA ASP A 187 -21.31 35.85 -7.61
C ASP A 187 -21.05 36.40 -9.03
N VAL A 188 -21.46 35.67 -10.05
CA VAL A 188 -21.53 36.19 -11.42
C VAL A 188 -22.98 36.12 -11.87
N LYS A 189 -23.67 37.23 -11.60
CA LYS A 189 -24.96 37.59 -12.20
C LYS A 189 -24.94 37.33 -13.70
N ARG A 190 -25.80 36.42 -14.17
CA ARG A 190 -26.26 36.39 -15.55
C ARG A 190 -27.23 37.55 -15.77
N PRO A 191 -27.01 38.48 -16.71
CA PRO A 191 -28.10 39.28 -17.21
C PRO A 191 -28.97 38.42 -18.12
N GLN A 192 -30.23 38.24 -17.72
CA GLN A 192 -31.33 38.01 -18.64
C GLN A 192 -31.58 39.31 -19.41
N CYS A 193 -31.70 39.23 -20.74
CA CYS A 193 -32.49 40.18 -21.51
C CYS A 193 -33.22 39.43 -22.64
N ALA A 194 -34.55 39.63 -22.61
CA ALA A 194 -35.54 39.71 -23.68
C ALA A 194 -35.17 39.21 -25.09
#